data_AF-A0AB32TRE2-F1
#
_entry.id   AF-A0AB32TRE2-F1
#
_cell.length_a   1.000
_cell.length_b   1.000
_cell.length_c   1.000
_cell.angle_alpha   90.00
_cell.angle_beta   90.00
_cell.angle_gamma   90.00
#
_symmetry.space_group_name_H-M   'P 1'
#
loop_
_entity.id
_entity.type
_entity.pdbx_description
1 polymer ?
#
loop_
_entity_poly.entity_id
_entity_poly.type
_entity_poly.pdbx_seq_one_letter_code
_entity_poly.pdbx_strand_id
1 'polypeptide(L)'
;MYFTDAWISRIKPEVGDNWRLKMSNLKKILKGILDYNHEVLGQQINDFTLPDVSLIAEHSDAAELGRMLQLILGCAVNCEQKQGE
;
A
#
# COMPACT_ATOMS: atom_id res chain seq x y z
N MET A 1 6.53 11.55 9.86
CA MET A 1 5.66 10.47 9.35
C MET A 1 5.54 10.62 7.84
N TYR A 2 5.81 9.57 7.06
CA TYR A 2 5.80 9.67 5.59
C TYR A 2 4.38 9.80 5.02
N PHE A 3 3.45 8.99 5.52
CA PHE A 3 2.03 9.08 5.22
C PHE A 3 1.39 10.18 6.08
N THR A 4 1.39 11.41 5.58
CA THR A 4 0.78 12.59 6.23
C THR A 4 -0.70 12.75 5.86
N ASP A 5 -1.43 13.61 6.58
CA ASP A 5 -2.82 13.96 6.22
C ASP A 5 -2.95 14.47 4.79
N ALA A 6 -1.94 15.22 4.30
CA ALA A 6 -1.89 15.68 2.92
C ALA A 6 -1.79 14.51 1.92
N TRP A 7 -1.02 13.46 2.24
CA TRP A 7 -1.00 12.25 1.42
C TRP A 7 -2.33 11.50 1.51
N ILE A 8 -2.88 11.34 2.72
CA ILE A 8 -4.15 10.63 2.97
C ILE A 8 -5.31 11.30 2.21
N SER A 9 -5.33 12.63 2.12
CA SER A 9 -6.37 13.39 1.39
C SER A 9 -6.46 13.06 -0.12
N ARG A 10 -5.43 12.42 -0.69
CA ARG A 10 -5.41 11.95 -2.09
C ARG A 10 -6.23 10.67 -2.29
N ILE A 11 -6.51 9.94 -1.20
CA ILE A 11 -7.34 8.74 -1.16
C ILE A 11 -8.79 9.18 -0.97
N LYS A 12 -9.65 8.83 -1.93
CA LYS A 12 -11.06 9.24 -1.89
C LYS A 12 -11.86 8.31 -0.97
N PRO A 13 -12.53 8.81 0.08
CA PRO A 13 -13.43 7.99 0.89
C PRO A 13 -14.72 7.66 0.11
N GLU A 14 -15.62 6.89 0.74
CA GLU A 14 -16.99 6.64 0.25
C GLU A 14 -17.07 6.08 -1.18
N VAL A 15 -16.20 5.13 -1.51
CA VAL A 15 -16.07 4.60 -2.89
C VAL A 15 -17.22 3.68 -3.34
N GLY A 16 -18.04 3.17 -2.41
CA GLY A 16 -19.16 2.26 -2.73
C GLY A 16 -18.72 1.09 -3.62
N ASP A 17 -19.48 0.85 -4.70
CA ASP A 17 -19.17 -0.17 -5.71
C ASP A 17 -18.38 0.39 -6.92
N ASN A 18 -17.88 1.62 -6.83
CA ASN A 18 -17.07 2.21 -7.90
C ASN A 18 -15.67 1.60 -7.92
N TRP A 19 -15.54 0.45 -8.59
CA TRP A 19 -14.27 -0.27 -8.72
C TRP A 19 -13.17 0.57 -9.38
N ARG A 20 -13.50 1.49 -10.28
CA ARG A 20 -12.50 2.41 -10.89
C ARG A 20 -11.89 3.33 -9.84
N LEU A 21 -12.72 3.81 -8.91
CA LEU A 21 -12.25 4.64 -7.79
C LEU A 21 -11.48 3.82 -6.75
N LYS A 22 -11.94 2.58 -6.45
CA LYS A 22 -11.17 1.61 -5.63
C LYS A 22 -9.79 1.38 -6.23
N MET A 23 -9.70 1.06 -7.53
CA MET A 23 -8.45 0.86 -8.25
C MET A 23 -7.56 2.10 -8.21
N SER A 24 -8.11 3.30 -8.41
CA SER A 24 -7.36 4.56 -8.33
C SER A 24 -6.74 4.76 -6.94
N ASN A 25 -7.49 4.48 -5.87
CA ASN A 25 -7.00 4.57 -4.51
C ASN A 25 -5.92 3.50 -4.24
N LEU A 26 -6.16 2.24 -4.61
CA LEU A 26 -5.21 1.15 -4.41
C LEU A 26 -3.89 1.40 -5.14
N LYS A 27 -3.91 1.95 -6.36
CA LYS A 27 -2.69 2.36 -7.08
C LYS A 27 -1.88 3.42 -6.32
N LYS A 28 -2.55 4.41 -5.71
CA LYS A 28 -1.87 5.45 -4.90
C LYS A 28 -1.27 4.86 -3.63
N ILE A 29 -2.00 3.96 -2.96
CA ILE A 29 -1.53 3.30 -1.75
C ILE A 29 -0.32 2.43 -2.07
N LEU A 30 -0.41 1.57 -3.08
CA LEU A 30 0.70 0.73 -3.53
C LEU A 30 1.93 1.58 -3.88
N LYS A 31 1.76 2.65 -4.67
CA LYS A 31 2.86 3.57 -4.98
C LYS A 31 3.48 4.15 -3.71
N GLY A 32 2.67 4.67 -2.79
CA GLY A 32 3.19 5.26 -1.55
C GLY A 32 3.93 4.26 -0.67
N ILE A 33 3.50 3.00 -0.65
CA ILE A 33 4.23 1.92 0.04
C ILE A 33 5.59 1.66 -0.63
N LEU A 34 5.63 1.55 -1.96
CA LEU A 34 6.88 1.34 -2.69
C LEU A 34 7.85 2.50 -2.53
N ASP A 35 7.37 3.74 -2.63
CA ASP A 35 8.17 4.93 -2.40
C ASP A 35 8.70 4.95 -0.95
N TYR A 36 7.88 4.60 0.05
CA TYR A 36 8.31 4.53 1.45
C TYR A 36 9.43 3.50 1.68
N ASN A 37 9.30 2.30 1.12
CA ASN A 37 10.35 1.29 1.22
C ASN A 37 11.66 1.80 0.63
N HIS A 38 11.60 2.44 -0.54
CA HIS A 38 12.79 2.91 -1.23
C HIS A 38 13.42 4.12 -0.56
N GLU A 39 12.63 5.17 -0.32
CA GLU A 39 13.10 6.49 0.12
C GLU A 39 13.36 6.57 1.63
N VAL A 40 12.63 5.78 2.44
CA VAL A 40 12.75 5.85 3.91
C VAL A 40 13.46 4.63 4.47
N LEU A 41 13.11 3.42 4.02
CA LEU A 41 13.74 2.20 4.54
C LEU A 41 15.03 1.82 3.79
N GLY A 42 15.32 2.46 2.66
CA GLY A 42 16.45 2.10 1.81
C GLY A 42 16.35 0.71 1.19
N GLN A 43 15.15 0.11 1.17
CA GLN A 43 14.90 -1.25 0.71
C GLN A 43 14.31 -1.24 -0.70
N GLN A 44 14.95 -2.00 -1.59
CA GLN A 44 14.34 -2.34 -2.86
C GLN A 44 13.59 -3.66 -2.72
N ILE A 45 12.32 -3.65 -3.11
CA ILE A 45 11.47 -4.83 -3.08
C ILE A 45 11.75 -5.64 -4.35
N ASN A 46 12.77 -6.50 -4.28
CA ASN A 46 13.27 -7.25 -5.45
C ASN A 46 12.70 -8.67 -5.55
N ASP A 47 12.32 -9.30 -4.43
CA ASP A 47 11.87 -10.70 -4.38
C ASP A 47 10.40 -10.86 -3.92
N PHE A 48 9.59 -9.82 -4.10
CA PHE A 48 8.18 -9.84 -3.73
C PHE A 48 7.30 -9.59 -4.93
N THR A 49 6.32 -10.47 -5.16
CA THR A 49 5.31 -10.28 -6.19
C THR A 49 4.37 -9.14 -5.78
N LEU A 50 4.40 -8.04 -6.54
CA LEU A 50 3.50 -6.91 -6.31
C LEU A 50 2.02 -7.34 -6.46
N PRO A 51 1.11 -6.81 -5.62
CA PRO A 51 -0.30 -7.14 -5.71
C PRO A 51 -0.94 -6.58 -6.99
N ASP A 52 -1.78 -7.38 -7.66
CA ASP A 52 -2.63 -6.89 -8.75
C ASP A 52 -3.85 -6.15 -8.18
N VAL A 53 -3.71 -4.83 -8.09
CA VAL A 53 -4.76 -3.94 -7.60
C VAL A 53 -6.02 -3.91 -8.47
N SER A 54 -5.95 -4.38 -9.73
CA SER A 54 -7.11 -4.46 -10.62
C SER A 54 -8.01 -5.61 -10.20
N LEU A 55 -7.44 -6.79 -9.91
CA LEU A 55 -8.17 -7.94 -9.36
C LEU A 55 -8.79 -7.63 -8.00
N ILE A 56 -8.09 -6.91 -7.11
CA ILE A 56 -8.67 -6.44 -5.84
C ILE A 56 -9.87 -5.52 -6.10
N ALA A 57 -9.71 -4.55 -7.00
CA ALA A 57 -10.74 -3.55 -7.25
C ALA A 57 -11.98 -4.12 -7.95
N GLU A 58 -11.79 -4.96 -8.97
CA GLU A 58 -12.84 -5.48 -9.85
C GLU A 58 -13.52 -6.73 -9.28
N HIS A 59 -12.75 -7.60 -8.61
CA HIS A 59 -13.21 -8.92 -8.19
C HIS A 59 -13.12 -9.16 -6.67
N SER A 60 -12.66 -8.18 -5.90
CA SER A 60 -12.40 -8.34 -4.45
C SER A 60 -11.51 -9.55 -4.16
N ASP A 61 -10.49 -9.76 -5.02
CA ASP A 61 -9.58 -10.89 -4.90
C ASP A 61 -8.84 -10.87 -3.56
N ALA A 62 -9.13 -11.87 -2.72
CA ALA A 62 -8.60 -11.96 -1.37
C ALA A 62 -7.10 -12.31 -1.34
N ALA A 63 -6.59 -13.02 -2.36
CA ALA A 63 -5.18 -13.39 -2.43
C ALA A 63 -4.32 -12.16 -2.77
N GLU A 64 -4.77 -11.33 -3.70
CA GLU A 64 -4.11 -10.06 -4.04
C GLU A 64 -4.21 -9.04 -2.89
N LEU A 65 -5.34 -8.99 -2.21
CA LEU A 65 -5.47 -8.20 -0.98
C LEU A 65 -4.48 -8.69 0.10
N GLY A 66 -4.34 -10.00 0.25
CA GLY A 66 -3.36 -10.62 1.15
C GLY A 66 -1.92 -10.20 0.82
N ARG A 67 -1.54 -10.18 -0.46
CA ARG A 67 -0.22 -9.66 -0.91
C ARG A 67 -0.05 -8.18 -0.53
N MET A 68 -1.07 -7.35 -0.76
CA MET A 68 -0.99 -5.94 -0.38
C MET A 68 -0.81 -5.75 1.14
N LEU A 69 -1.51 -6.52 1.96
CA LEU A 69 -1.34 -6.52 3.41
C LEU A 69 0.05 -7.02 3.84
N GLN A 70 0.57 -8.05 3.18
CA GLN A 70 1.91 -8.58 3.44
C GLN A 70 3.00 -7.52 3.16
N LEU A 71 2.83 -6.72 2.11
CA LEU A 71 3.72 -5.60 1.81
C LEU A 71 3.71 -4.54 2.90
N ILE A 72 2.52 -4.14 3.36
CA ILE A 72 2.34 -3.18 4.47
C ILE A 72 2.99 -3.71 5.75
N LEU A 73 2.77 -4.99 6.06
CA LEU A 73 3.41 -5.65 7.20
C LEU A 73 4.94 -5.61 7.07
N GLY A 74 5.46 -5.92 5.88
CA GLY A 74 6.89 -5.82 5.55
C GLY A 74 7.48 -4.44 5.87
N CYS A 75 6.79 -3.37 5.49
CA CYS A 75 7.19 -2.01 5.86
C CYS A 75 7.18 -1.83 7.37
N ALA A 76 6.06 -2.15 8.02
CA ALA A 76 5.88 -1.95 9.45
C ALA A 76 6.92 -2.70 10.29
N VAL A 77 7.40 -3.86 9.81
CA VAL A 77 8.45 -4.61 10.50
C VAL A 77 9.86 -4.05 10.29
N ASN A 78 10.08 -3.25 9.25
CA ASN A 78 11.37 -2.67 8.91
C ASN A 78 11.48 -1.19 9.29
N CYS A 79 10.37 -0.53 9.64
CA CYS A 79 10.39 0.82 10.20
C CYS A 79 11.26 0.89 11.46
N GLU A 80 12.15 1.87 11.53
CA GLU A 80 13.08 2.13 12.65
C GLU A 80 12.38 2.32 14.01
N GLN A 81 11.04 2.48 14.03
CA GLN A 81 10.25 2.54 15.27
C GLN A 81 10.11 1.20 16.01
N LYS A 82 10.82 0.15 15.60
CA LYS A 82 10.86 -1.13 16.33
C LYS A 82 11.86 -1.21 17.48
N GLN A 83 12.66 -0.18 17.73
CA GLN A 83 13.43 -0.08 18.96
C GLN A 83 12.89 1.11 19.76
N GLY A 84 11.99 0.80 20.69
CA GLY A 84 11.83 1.64 21.86
C GLY A 84 13.15 1.63 22.63
N GLU A 85 13.54 2.81 23.10
CA GLU A 85 14.29 2.92 24.35
C GLU A 85 13.56 2.17 25.49
#